data_AF-A0A7K1U622-F1
#
_entry.id   AF-A0A7K1U622-F1
#
_cell.length_a   1.000
_cell.length_b   1.000
_cell.length_c   1.000
_cell.angle_alpha   90.00
_cell.angle_beta   90.00
_cell.angle_gamma   90.00
#
_symmetry.space_group_name_H-M   'P 1'
#
loop_
_entity.id
_entity.type
_entity.pdbx_description
1 polymer ?
#
loop_
_entity_poly.entity_id
_entity_poly.type
_entity_poly.pdbx_seq_one_letter_code
_entity_poly.pdbx_strand_id
1 'polypeptide(L)'
;MCNIRTLCSKKNAHISHCAHCRTVYIWHNNLMLNFTPHDFLQFRNMLERQDFYDCCMLFPDGEERVIVNAPCKDISFTFTQQEWIELREAIAESILMQEVYELIE
;
A
#
# COMPACT_ATOMS: atom_id res chain seq x y z
N MET A 1 13.11 1.36 21.79
CA MET A 1 11.88 2.14 21.52
C MET A 1 11.64 2.08 20.02
N CYS A 2 10.47 1.66 19.53
CA CYS A 2 10.17 1.77 18.10
C CYS A 2 10.23 3.27 17.73
N ASN A 3 11.07 3.62 16.77
CA ASN A 3 11.09 4.95 16.16
C ASN A 3 10.36 4.83 14.83
N ILE A 4 9.14 5.36 14.76
CA ILE A 4 8.28 5.29 13.57
C ILE A 4 8.50 6.59 12.79
N ARG A 5 8.92 6.45 11.53
CA ARG A 5 9.08 7.57 10.61
C ARG A 5 7.97 7.54 9.57
N THR A 6 7.34 8.68 9.36
CA THR A 6 6.38 8.85 8.26
C THR A 6 7.14 8.90 6.94
N LEU A 7 6.74 8.04 6.00
CA LEU A 7 7.27 8.02 4.64
C LEU A 7 6.37 8.79 3.67
N CYS A 8 5.05 8.69 3.86
CA CYS A 8 4.06 9.39 3.05
C CYS A 8 2.83 9.69 3.91
N SER A 9 2.23 10.87 3.72
CA SER A 9 0.98 11.24 4.37
C SER A 9 0.08 12.00 3.39
N LYS A 10 -0.84 11.27 2.76
CA LYS A 10 -1.91 11.82 1.91
C LYS A 10 -3.26 11.67 2.62
N LYS A 11 -4.32 12.29 2.08
CA LYS A 11 -5.67 12.32 2.68
C LYS A 11 -6.13 10.96 3.23
N ASN A 12 -6.11 9.96 2.36
CA ASN A 12 -6.66 8.63 2.66
C ASN A 12 -5.58 7.59 2.91
N ALA A 13 -4.30 7.95 2.78
CA ALA A 13 -3.17 7.03 2.81
C ALA A 13 -2.06 7.57 3.72
N HIS A 14 -1.64 6.78 4.70
CA HIS A 14 -0.50 7.10 5.56
C HIS A 14 0.44 5.91 5.60
N ILE A 15 1.69 6.11 5.16
CA ILE A 15 2.71 5.07 5.15
C ILE A 15 3.81 5.47 6.10
N SER A 16 4.17 4.57 7.01
CA SER A 16 5.25 4.76 7.96
C SER A 16 6.14 3.53 8.05
N HIS A 17 7.38 3.74 8.43
CA HIS A 17 8.36 2.67 8.58
C HIS A 17 9.01 2.74 9.95
N CYS A 18 9.12 1.58 10.59
CA CYS A 18 9.91 1.44 11.81
C CYS A 18 11.12 0.57 11.54
N ALA A 19 12.31 1.18 11.50
CA ALA A 19 13.57 0.47 11.26
C ALA A 19 13.87 -0.58 12.35
N HIS A 20 13.54 -0.29 13.62
CA HIS A 20 13.75 -1.22 14.73
C HIS A 20 12.84 -2.45 14.63
N CYS A 21 11.59 -2.21 14.26
CA CYS A 21 10.54 -3.21 14.26
C CYS A 21 10.49 -3.94 12.88
N ARG A 22 11.28 -3.46 11.89
CA ARG A 22 11.41 -3.94 10.50
C ARG A 22 10.06 -4.12 9.83
N THR A 23 9.19 -3.13 10.02
CA THR A 23 7.81 -3.15 9.54
C THR A 23 7.48 -1.83 8.85
N VAL A 24 6.90 -1.95 7.67
CA VAL A 24 6.22 -0.87 6.95
C VAL A 24 4.73 -0.99 7.22
N TYR A 25 4.15 0.10 7.68
CA TYR A 25 2.74 0.23 8.01
C TYR A 25 2.07 1.05 6.91
N ILE A 26 1.05 0.49 6.27
CA ILE A 26 0.18 1.20 5.33
C ILE A 26 -1.19 1.32 5.97
N TRP A 27 -1.60 2.54 6.26
CA TRP A 27 -2.98 2.87 6.56
C TRP A 27 -3.63 3.43 5.30
N HIS A 28 -4.73 2.83 4.87
CA HIS A 28 -5.50 3.30 3.71
C HIS A 28 -7.00 3.17 3.97
N ASN A 29 -7.70 4.29 4.17
CA ASN A 29 -9.10 4.32 4.62
C ASN A 29 -9.30 3.49 5.92
N ASN A 30 -10.01 2.36 5.84
CA ASN A 30 -10.25 1.45 6.95
C ASN A 30 -9.26 0.27 7.00
N LEU A 31 -8.31 0.20 6.07
CA LEU A 31 -7.33 -0.88 5.97
C LEU A 31 -6.05 -0.51 6.71
N MET A 32 -5.52 -1.48 7.46
CA MET A 32 -4.20 -1.43 8.08
C MET A 32 -3.41 -2.64 7.62
N LEU A 33 -2.36 -2.40 6.82
CA LEU A 33 -1.49 -3.44 6.30
C LEU A 33 -0.11 -3.33 6.95
N ASN A 34 0.43 -4.47 7.35
CA ASN A 34 1.73 -4.57 7.99
C ASN A 34 2.61 -5.45 7.11
N PHE A 35 3.69 -4.88 6.60
CA PHE A 35 4.61 -5.58 5.71
C PHE A 35 6.01 -5.59 6.28
N THR A 36 6.75 -6.66 6.02
CA THR A 36 8.21 -6.57 6.03
C THR A 36 8.67 -5.69 4.86
N PRO A 37 9.86 -5.07 4.88
CA PRO A 37 10.35 -4.30 3.74
C PRO A 37 10.38 -5.09 2.44
N HIS A 38 10.70 -6.39 2.51
CA HIS A 38 10.66 -7.29 1.36
C HIS A 38 9.24 -7.45 0.82
N ASP A 39 8.26 -7.76 1.69
CA ASP A 39 6.87 -7.96 1.27
C ASP A 39 6.25 -6.67 0.75
N PHE A 40 6.68 -5.53 1.29
CA PHE A 40 6.27 -4.21 0.82
C PHE A 40 6.71 -3.97 -0.64
N LEU A 41 7.96 -4.33 -0.99
CA LEU A 41 8.45 -4.25 -2.37
C LEU A 41 7.74 -5.24 -3.31
N GLN A 42 7.46 -6.46 -2.84
CA GLN A 42 6.66 -7.42 -3.60
C GLN A 42 5.25 -6.89 -3.86
N PHE A 43 4.64 -6.27 -2.85
CA PHE A 43 3.33 -5.65 -2.95
C PHE A 43 3.33 -4.52 -3.98
N ARG A 44 4.32 -3.60 -3.95
CA ARG A 44 4.48 -2.58 -5.02
C ARG A 44 4.52 -3.22 -6.40
N ASN A 45 5.40 -4.21 -6.61
CA ASN A 45 5.59 -4.83 -7.92
C ASN A 45 4.31 -5.52 -8.41
N MET A 46 3.49 -6.05 -7.50
CA MET A 46 2.18 -6.61 -7.83
C MET A 46 1.23 -5.52 -8.34
N LEU A 47 1.14 -4.39 -7.63
CA LEU A 47 0.27 -3.26 -7.98
C LEU A 47 0.68 -2.60 -9.31
N GLU A 48 1.98 -2.55 -9.63
CA GLU A 48 2.48 -1.96 -10.88
C GLU A 48 2.20 -2.81 -12.11
N ARG A 49 2.10 -4.13 -11.95
CA ARG A 49 1.83 -5.07 -13.06
C ARG A 49 0.35 -5.18 -13.41
N GLN A 50 -0.52 -4.65 -12.57
CA GLN A 50 -1.97 -4.74 -12.73
C GLN A 50 -2.54 -3.37 -13.11
N ASP A 51 -3.04 -3.26 -14.33
CA ASP A 51 -3.89 -2.15 -14.72
C ASP A 51 -5.31 -2.38 -14.19
N PHE A 52 -5.91 -1.30 -13.67
CA PHE A 52 -7.21 -1.37 -12.99
C PHE A 52 -8.28 -1.99 -13.90
N TYR A 53 -8.36 -1.52 -15.14
CA TYR A 53 -9.39 -1.95 -16.10
C TYR A 53 -9.22 -3.40 -16.58
N ASP A 54 -8.02 -3.97 -16.47
CA ASP A 54 -7.77 -5.36 -16.87
C ASP A 54 -8.20 -6.36 -15.78
N CYS A 55 -8.42 -5.90 -14.55
CA CYS A 55 -8.64 -6.75 -13.38
C CYS A 55 -9.80 -6.29 -12.49
N CYS A 56 -10.58 -5.28 -12.90
CA CYS A 56 -11.73 -4.80 -12.13
C CYS A 56 -12.97 -5.65 -12.40
N MET A 57 -13.87 -5.66 -11.42
CA MET A 57 -15.19 -6.24 -11.55
C MET A 57 -16.24 -5.32 -10.93
N LEU A 58 -17.45 -5.37 -11.49
CA LEU A 58 -18.59 -4.63 -10.98
C LEU A 58 -19.13 -5.31 -9.72
N PHE A 59 -19.17 -4.58 -8.62
CA PHE A 59 -19.73 -5.06 -7.36
C PHE A 59 -21.25 -4.83 -7.29
N PRO A 60 -21.96 -5.51 -6.37
CA PRO A 60 -23.43 -5.42 -6.26
C PRO A 60 -23.97 -4.00 -5.98
N ASP A 61 -23.13 -3.09 -5.52
CA ASP A 61 -23.45 -1.68 -5.29
C ASP A 61 -23.25 -0.78 -6.52
N GLY A 62 -22.80 -1.35 -7.64
CA GLY A 62 -22.60 -0.63 -8.91
C GLY A 62 -21.22 0.02 -9.06
N GLU A 63 -20.31 -0.19 -8.12
CA GLU A 63 -18.94 0.34 -8.17
C GLU A 63 -17.98 -0.70 -8.77
N GLU A 64 -17.08 -0.26 -9.65
CA GLU A 64 -16.00 -1.11 -10.16
C GLU A 64 -14.86 -1.16 -9.14
N ARG A 65 -14.43 -2.38 -8.81
CA ARG A 65 -13.33 -2.60 -7.87
C ARG A 65 -12.36 -3.66 -8.36
N VAL A 66 -11.09 -3.44 -8.10
CA VAL A 66 -10.04 -4.46 -8.24
C VAL A 66 -9.94 -5.25 -6.94
N ILE A 67 -9.76 -6.57 -7.05
CA ILE A 67 -9.58 -7.47 -5.90
C ILE A 67 -8.11 -7.81 -5.75
N VAL A 68 -7.55 -7.52 -4.57
CA VAL A 68 -6.23 -7.96 -4.15
C VAL A 68 -6.38 -9.01 -3.07
N ASN A 69 -5.92 -10.22 -3.35
CA ASN A 69 -5.99 -11.30 -2.38
C ASN A 69 -4.95 -11.11 -1.28
N ALA A 70 -5.38 -11.16 -0.01
CA ALA A 70 -4.46 -11.16 1.10
C ALA A 70 -3.76 -12.53 1.21
N PRO A 71 -2.66 -12.64 1.96
CA PRO A 71 -2.02 -13.93 2.25
C PRO A 71 -2.94 -14.93 2.97
N CYS A 72 -3.98 -14.46 3.66
CA CYS A 72 -5.04 -15.30 4.21
C CYS A 72 -6.17 -15.47 3.18
N LYS A 73 -6.62 -16.72 2.97
CA LYS A 73 -7.63 -17.05 1.95
C LYS A 73 -9.01 -16.46 2.22
N ASP A 74 -9.28 -16.08 3.46
CA ASP A 74 -10.60 -15.64 3.91
C ASP A 74 -10.80 -14.12 3.75
N ILE A 75 -9.76 -13.39 3.36
CA ILE A 75 -9.81 -11.93 3.24
C ILE A 75 -9.21 -11.51 1.90
N SER A 76 -9.96 -10.71 1.15
CA SER A 76 -9.45 -9.96 0.01
C SER A 76 -9.70 -8.48 0.24
N PHE A 77 -8.78 -7.66 -0.24
CA PHE A 77 -8.92 -6.22 -0.26
C PHE A 77 -9.53 -5.81 -1.59
N THR A 78 -10.42 -4.83 -1.55
CA THR A 78 -11.08 -4.31 -2.74
C THR A 78 -10.83 -2.83 -2.80
N PHE A 79 -10.45 -2.34 -3.97
CA PHE A 79 -10.18 -0.92 -4.16
C PHE A 79 -10.97 -0.43 -5.36
N THR A 80 -11.68 0.70 -5.18
CA THR A 80 -12.18 1.49 -6.31
C THR A 80 -11.01 2.02 -7.14
N GLN A 81 -11.30 2.53 -8.34
CA GLN A 81 -10.25 3.09 -9.20
C GLN A 81 -9.48 4.22 -8.50
N GLN A 82 -10.19 5.10 -7.81
CA GLN A 82 -9.59 6.22 -7.10
C GLN A 82 -8.68 5.74 -5.97
N GLU A 83 -9.16 4.80 -5.14
CA GLU A 83 -8.37 4.21 -4.06
C GLU A 83 -7.13 3.45 -4.57
N TRP A 84 -7.25 2.79 -5.73
CA TRP A 84 -6.13 2.09 -6.36
C TRP A 84 -5.02 3.06 -6.77
N ILE A 85 -5.39 4.17 -7.42
CA ILE A 85 -4.44 5.20 -7.84
C ILE A 85 -3.78 5.86 -6.62
N GLU A 86 -4.58 6.26 -5.62
CA GLU A 86 -4.09 6.87 -4.39
C GLU A 86 -3.09 5.96 -3.65
N LEU A 87 -3.40 4.67 -3.54
CA LEU A 87 -2.52 3.68 -2.92
C LEU A 87 -1.20 3.53 -3.70
N ARG A 88 -1.26 3.43 -5.04
CA ARG A 88 -0.07 3.31 -5.88
C ARG A 88 0.84 4.52 -5.74
N GLU A 89 0.28 5.72 -5.77
CA GLU A 89 1.06 6.94 -5.61
C GLU A 89 1.69 7.06 -4.22
N ALA A 90 0.95 6.73 -3.16
CA ALA A 90 1.47 6.75 -1.80
C ALA A 90 2.63 5.78 -1.62
N ILE A 91 2.52 4.57 -2.19
CA ILE A 91 3.60 3.57 -2.18
C ILE A 91 4.83 4.08 -2.93
N ALA A 92 4.66 4.63 -4.14
CA ALA A 92 5.76 5.18 -4.91
C ALA A 92 6.51 6.30 -4.15
N GLU A 93 5.77 7.24 -3.55
CA GLU A 93 6.34 8.32 -2.74
C GLU A 93 7.08 7.78 -1.52
N SER A 94 6.51 6.79 -0.84
CA SER A 94 7.14 6.23 0.36
C SER A 94 8.47 5.52 0.08
N ILE A 95 8.63 4.93 -1.11
CA ILE A 95 9.87 4.27 -1.53
C ILE A 95 10.93 5.31 -1.86
N LEU A 96 10.56 6.37 -2.59
CA LEU A 96 11.45 7.50 -2.81
C LEU A 96 11.93 8.09 -1.47
N MET A 97 11.04 8.21 -0.48
CA MET A 97 11.40 8.74 0.82
C MET A 97 12.31 7.79 1.62
N GLN A 98 12.17 6.47 1.46
CA GLN A 98 13.11 5.51 2.03
C GLN A 98 14.52 5.70 1.46
N GLU A 99 14.64 5.84 0.15
CA GLU A 99 15.93 6.10 -0.51
C GLU A 99 16.57 7.41 -0.02
N VAL A 100 15.77 8.46 0.15
CA VAL A 100 16.24 9.74 0.72
C VAL A 100 16.78 9.54 2.14
N TYR A 101 16.08 8.78 2.99
CA TYR A 101 16.57 8.51 4.34
C TYR A 101 17.85 7.67 4.36
N GLU A 102 18.02 6.72 3.44
CA GLU A 102 19.25 5.94 3.29
C GLU A 102 20.45 6.78 2.83
N LEU A 103 20.23 7.91 2.16
CA LEU A 103 21.29 8.81 1.70
C LEU A 103 21.73 9.85 2.74
N ILE A 104 20.85 10.19 3.70
CA ILE A 104 21.09 11.24 4.70
C ILE A 104 21.66 10.66 6.01
N GLU A 105 21.51 9.35 6.22
CA GLU A 105 22.04 8.61 7.38
C GLU A 105 23.31 7.83 7.05
#